data_AF-N4X2M4-F1
#
_entry.id   AF-N4X2M4-F1
#
_cell.length_a   1.000
_cell.length_b   1.000
_cell.length_c   1.000
_cell.angle_alpha   90.00
_cell.angle_beta   90.00
_cell.angle_gamma   90.00
#
_symmetry.space_group_name_H-M   'P 1'
#
loop_
_entity.id
_entity.type
_entity.pdbx_description
1 polymer ?
#
loop_
_entity_poly.entity_id
_entity_poly.type
_entity_poly.pdbx_seq_one_letter_code
_entity_poly.pdbx_strand_id
1 'polypeptide(L)'
;MTESTAKKCQSSTKDRPVPKDKAQPKLRDIPTSDFYFSDRLLSNYIVQQVRDKTFDGTNYRELPPNEVDVLALNEIAVSEGEGFFFFLPNRSSWSRQTYEPRSRGPTTEDLSSFLPSMVYIRHTWSQQGQLNYLQSPHRTRYLTADFQLNPPPDPTPLYCIQVVSGPRYPIYSTPHNSYIILRSNPLYFGRAQDIEKVIGRPKRLPKGPEAKQRLAQVQGIWQEHETHTQLVPFLCLDLKTLYKSIVTACRPFNSSCSMTSKELLNILPRPSSPEVGLEIGQHYLPVRSRFGGRMNRKSHAETHETNPTGSSSA
;
A
#
# COMPACT_ATOMS: atom_id res chain seq x y z
N MET A 1 59.06 -41.84 3.93
CA MET A 1 58.83 -41.05 5.15
C MET A 1 57.75 -40.03 4.84
N THR A 2 56.55 -40.33 5.31
CA THR A 2 55.28 -39.69 4.95
C THR A 2 54.68 -39.15 6.23
N GLU A 3 54.41 -37.85 6.30
CA GLU A 3 53.38 -37.31 7.20
C GLU A 3 53.03 -35.88 6.75
N SER A 4 51.90 -35.77 6.04
CA SER A 4 51.24 -34.51 5.71
C SER A 4 49.93 -34.49 6.50
N THR A 5 49.89 -33.71 7.57
CA THR A 5 48.72 -33.54 8.43
C THR A 5 47.84 -32.40 7.89
N ALA A 6 46.83 -32.76 7.11
CA ALA A 6 45.75 -31.85 6.71
C ALA A 6 44.78 -31.62 7.88
N LYS A 7 44.80 -30.41 8.46
CA LYS A 7 43.79 -29.95 9.43
C LYS A 7 42.48 -29.65 8.71
N LYS A 8 41.47 -30.49 8.96
CA LYS A 8 40.09 -30.36 8.48
C LYS A 8 39.34 -29.35 9.36
N CYS A 9 39.13 -28.13 8.88
CA CYS A 9 38.24 -27.16 9.52
C CYS A 9 36.78 -27.64 9.40
N GLN A 10 36.23 -28.11 10.52
CA GLN A 10 34.81 -28.42 10.65
C GLN A 10 34.03 -27.10 10.78
N SER A 11 33.28 -26.73 9.73
CA SER A 11 32.29 -25.64 9.81
C SER A 11 31.08 -26.11 10.60
N SER A 12 30.98 -25.66 11.85
CA SER A 12 29.77 -25.82 12.66
C SER A 12 28.66 -24.94 12.08
N THR A 13 27.74 -25.56 11.35
CA THR A 13 26.44 -24.99 10.99
C THR A 13 25.65 -24.78 12.28
N LYS A 14 25.76 -23.58 12.87
CA LYS A 14 24.82 -23.09 13.87
C LYS A 14 23.46 -22.96 13.18
N ASP A 15 22.56 -23.88 13.46
CA ASP A 15 21.13 -23.76 13.21
C ASP A 15 20.62 -22.51 13.92
N ARG A 16 20.58 -21.39 13.19
CA ARG A 16 19.80 -20.22 13.62
C ARG A 16 18.34 -20.63 13.57
N PRO A 17 17.58 -20.56 14.69
CA PRO A 17 16.15 -20.75 14.63
C PRO A 17 15.57 -19.71 13.67
N VAL A 18 14.98 -20.19 12.58
CA VAL A 18 14.19 -19.35 11.67
C VAL A 18 13.05 -18.78 12.51
N PRO A 19 12.93 -17.46 12.67
CA PRO A 19 11.81 -16.87 13.40
C PRO A 19 10.52 -17.39 12.77
N LYS A 20 9.64 -18.00 13.55
CA LYS A 20 8.29 -18.33 13.09
C LYS A 20 7.66 -17.04 12.59
N ASP A 21 7.44 -16.94 11.28
CA ASP A 21 6.73 -15.84 10.65
C ASP A 21 5.45 -15.60 11.45
N LYS A 22 5.40 -14.49 12.20
CA LYS A 22 4.15 -14.05 12.81
C LYS A 22 3.21 -13.80 11.63
N ALA A 23 2.21 -14.66 11.47
CA ALA A 23 1.23 -14.53 10.41
C ALA A 23 0.70 -13.10 10.41
N GLN A 24 0.91 -12.37 9.31
CA GLN A 24 0.45 -10.99 9.21
C GLN A 24 -1.07 -10.95 9.43
N PRO A 25 -1.58 -9.97 10.20
CA PRO A 25 -3.00 -9.89 10.52
C PRO A 25 -3.82 -9.66 9.25
N LYS A 26 -4.97 -10.33 9.19
CA LYS A 26 -5.97 -10.14 8.13
C LYS A 26 -6.95 -9.06 8.56
N LEU A 27 -7.31 -8.16 7.65
CA LEU A 27 -8.16 -7.01 7.94
C LEU A 27 -9.53 -7.36 8.57
N ARG A 28 -10.05 -8.56 8.25
CA ARG A 28 -11.32 -9.09 8.79
C ARG A 28 -11.19 -9.69 10.18
N ASP A 29 -9.98 -10.05 10.57
CA ASP A 29 -9.69 -10.77 11.82
C ASP A 29 -9.14 -9.81 12.90
N ILE A 30 -8.89 -8.55 12.53
CA ILE A 30 -8.48 -7.52 13.49
C ILE A 30 -9.71 -7.11 14.33
N PRO A 31 -9.64 -7.23 15.67
CA PRO A 31 -10.71 -6.74 16.54
C PRO A 31 -10.96 -5.25 16.33
N THR A 32 -12.22 -4.85 16.35
CA THR A 32 -12.60 -3.43 16.29
C THR A 32 -11.87 -2.64 17.38
N SER A 33 -11.23 -1.55 16.98
CA SER A 33 -10.59 -0.60 17.90
C SER A 33 -10.51 0.78 17.28
N ASP A 34 -10.34 1.80 18.11
CA ASP A 34 -10.37 3.19 17.66
C ASP A 34 -9.07 3.61 16.96
N PHE A 35 -7.94 2.98 17.32
CA PHE A 35 -6.60 3.46 16.94
C PHE A 35 -5.65 2.33 16.49
N TYR A 36 -6.16 1.26 15.88
CA TYR A 36 -5.32 0.10 15.48
C TYR A 36 -4.13 0.50 14.58
N PHE A 37 -4.39 1.42 13.65
CA PHE A 37 -3.44 1.87 12.65
C PHE A 37 -2.69 3.12 13.11
N SER A 38 -3.30 3.98 13.93
CA SER A 38 -2.69 5.24 14.36
C SER A 38 -1.91 5.19 15.69
N ASP A 39 -2.17 4.24 16.60
CA ASP A 39 -1.56 4.17 17.95
C ASP A 39 -0.15 3.56 17.98
N ARG A 40 0.57 3.62 16.86
CA ARG A 40 1.88 2.98 16.72
C ARG A 40 2.97 4.04 16.70
N LEU A 41 4.07 3.74 17.38
CA LEU A 41 5.34 4.44 17.14
C LEU A 41 5.58 4.50 15.62
N LEU A 42 6.09 5.63 15.14
CA LEU A 42 6.21 5.88 13.70
C LEU A 42 6.97 4.75 12.98
N SER A 43 8.03 4.23 13.60
CA SER A 43 8.78 3.07 13.12
C SER A 43 7.91 1.82 12.92
N ASN A 44 7.01 1.53 13.87
CA ASN A 44 6.09 0.40 13.83
C ASN A 44 4.98 0.58 12.80
N TYR A 45 4.50 1.81 12.62
CA TYR A 45 3.52 2.15 11.57
C TYR A 45 4.12 1.98 10.18
N ILE A 46 5.36 2.43 9.95
CA ILE A 46 6.01 2.34 8.63
C ILE A 46 6.16 0.89 8.18
N VAL A 47 6.47 -0.02 9.10
CA VAL A 47 6.61 -1.45 8.79
C VAL A 47 5.30 -2.24 8.94
N GLN A 48 4.19 -1.58 9.25
CA GLN A 48 2.90 -2.24 9.43
C GLN A 48 2.44 -2.89 8.13
N GLN A 49 2.15 -4.18 8.21
CA GLN A 49 1.64 -5.00 7.11
C GLN A 49 0.32 -5.62 7.54
N VAL A 50 -0.71 -5.44 6.72
CA VAL A 50 -2.04 -6.03 6.89
C VAL A 50 -2.43 -6.68 5.57
N ARG A 51 -3.12 -7.82 5.66
CA ARG A 51 -3.60 -8.55 4.48
C ARG A 51 -5.10 -8.43 4.33
N ASP A 52 -5.57 -8.48 3.09
CA ASP A 52 -6.99 -8.65 2.79
C ASP A 52 -7.17 -9.62 1.62
N LYS A 53 -8.39 -10.12 1.41
CA LYS A 53 -8.67 -10.98 0.25
C LYS A 53 -8.49 -10.20 -1.05
N THR A 54 -7.96 -10.88 -2.07
CA THR A 54 -7.98 -10.40 -3.45
C THR A 54 -9.42 -10.25 -3.96
N PHE A 55 -9.60 -9.50 -5.05
CA PHE A 55 -10.92 -9.23 -5.64
C PHE A 55 -11.70 -10.50 -5.98
N ASP A 56 -11.02 -11.53 -6.49
CA ASP A 56 -11.58 -12.85 -6.80
C ASP A 56 -11.82 -13.73 -5.55
N GLY A 57 -11.41 -13.28 -4.37
CA GLY A 57 -11.59 -13.97 -3.09
C GLY A 57 -10.72 -15.22 -2.90
N THR A 58 -9.86 -15.55 -3.87
CA THR A 58 -9.08 -16.80 -3.89
C THR A 58 -7.80 -16.70 -3.06
N ASN A 59 -7.19 -15.52 -3.00
CA ASN A 59 -5.90 -15.29 -2.38
C ASN A 59 -5.98 -14.15 -1.34
N TYR A 60 -4.91 -14.00 -0.57
CA TYR A 60 -4.69 -12.85 0.29
C TYR A 60 -3.60 -11.97 -0.32
N ARG A 61 -3.87 -10.68 -0.43
CA ARG A 61 -2.89 -9.66 -0.81
C ARG A 61 -2.50 -8.83 0.40
N GLU A 62 -1.25 -8.36 0.42
CA GLU A 62 -0.84 -7.31 1.34
C GLU A 62 -1.44 -5.98 0.91
N LEU A 63 -1.93 -5.19 1.87
CA LEU A 63 -2.40 -3.84 1.60
C LEU A 63 -1.20 -2.95 1.28
N PRO A 64 -1.21 -2.24 0.14
CA PRO A 64 -0.25 -1.20 -0.17
C PRO A 64 -0.14 -0.13 0.93
N PRO A 65 1.03 0.50 1.09
CA PRO A 65 1.24 1.52 2.12
C PRO A 65 0.21 2.64 2.11
N ASN A 66 -0.18 3.17 0.93
CA ASN A 66 -1.17 4.24 0.86
C ASN A 66 -2.58 3.82 1.36
N GLU A 67 -2.95 2.55 1.24
CA GLU A 67 -4.21 2.03 1.80
C GLU A 67 -4.15 1.98 3.34
N VAL A 68 -2.99 1.59 3.90
CA VAL A 68 -2.75 1.61 5.36
C VAL A 68 -2.70 3.04 5.90
N ASP A 69 -2.06 3.96 5.17
CA ASP A 69 -1.96 5.37 5.53
C ASP A 69 -3.35 6.01 5.64
N VAL A 70 -4.25 5.70 4.70
CA VAL A 70 -5.64 6.20 4.72
C VAL A 70 -6.41 5.68 5.94
N LEU A 71 -6.25 4.41 6.30
CA LEU A 71 -6.88 3.86 7.51
C LEU A 71 -6.38 4.57 8.78
N ALA A 72 -5.06 4.75 8.91
CA ALA A 72 -4.46 5.45 10.03
C ALA A 72 -4.90 6.91 10.11
N LEU A 73 -4.90 7.62 8.99
CA LEU A 73 -5.29 9.02 8.92
C LEU A 73 -6.79 9.21 9.19
N ASN A 74 -7.65 8.28 8.76
CA ASN A 74 -9.08 8.35 9.07
C ASN A 74 -9.40 8.04 10.54
N GLU A 75 -8.64 7.16 11.22
CA GLU A 75 -8.75 7.00 12.69
C GLU A 75 -8.41 8.30 13.44
N ILE A 76 -7.44 9.06 12.92
CA ILE A 76 -7.11 10.38 13.46
C ILE A 76 -8.22 11.40 13.10
N ALA A 77 -8.65 11.43 11.84
CA ALA A 77 -9.63 12.39 11.33
C ALA A 77 -10.98 12.28 12.06
N VAL A 78 -11.46 11.05 12.29
CA VAL A 78 -12.70 10.81 13.02
C VAL A 78 -12.61 11.30 14.47
N SER A 79 -11.46 11.07 15.14
CA SER A 79 -11.23 11.54 16.52
C SER A 79 -11.16 13.07 16.62
N GLU A 80 -10.72 13.74 15.56
CA GLU A 80 -10.61 15.20 15.48
C GLU A 80 -11.87 15.86 14.95
N GLY A 81 -12.82 15.08 14.43
CA GLY A 81 -14.09 15.56 13.89
C GLY A 81 -14.00 16.28 12.54
N GLU A 82 -12.84 16.29 11.88
CA GLU A 82 -12.61 16.96 10.58
C GLU A 82 -11.83 16.04 9.62
N GLY A 83 -12.15 16.14 8.33
CA GLY A 83 -11.41 15.47 7.25
C GLY A 83 -11.88 14.06 6.96
N PHE A 84 -11.68 13.63 5.71
CA PHE A 84 -11.80 12.23 5.32
C PHE A 84 -10.82 11.95 4.19
N PHE A 85 -10.18 10.78 4.24
CA PHE A 85 -9.19 10.33 3.29
C PHE A 85 -9.73 9.14 2.51
N PHE A 86 -9.52 9.14 1.20
CA PHE A 86 -9.75 7.99 0.35
C PHE A 86 -8.45 7.51 -0.25
N PHE A 87 -8.29 6.20 -0.40
CA PHE A 87 -7.21 5.65 -1.20
C PHE A 87 -7.67 5.45 -2.65
N LEU A 88 -6.70 5.52 -3.54
CA LEU A 88 -6.82 4.98 -4.89
C LEU A 88 -5.78 3.87 -5.04
N PRO A 89 -6.02 2.84 -5.88
CA PRO A 89 -5.01 1.83 -6.08
C PRO A 89 -3.73 2.48 -6.64
N ASN A 90 -2.57 2.13 -6.08
CA ASN A 90 -1.29 2.67 -6.52
C ASN A 90 -1.03 2.25 -7.98
N ARG A 91 -0.39 3.09 -8.80
CA ARG A 91 0.01 2.75 -10.19
C ARG A 91 0.83 1.47 -10.27
N SER A 92 1.73 1.25 -9.31
CA SER A 92 2.49 0.01 -9.24
C SER A 92 1.57 -1.19 -8.97
N SER A 93 0.52 -1.01 -8.16
CA SER A 93 -0.51 -2.01 -7.93
C SER A 93 -1.34 -2.26 -9.17
N TRP A 94 -1.76 -1.23 -9.92
CA TRP A 94 -2.52 -1.39 -11.17
C TRP A 94 -1.78 -2.28 -12.17
N SER A 95 -0.47 -2.09 -12.33
CA SER A 95 0.35 -2.91 -13.24
C SER A 95 0.54 -4.37 -12.78
N ARG A 96 0.31 -4.66 -11.49
CA ARG A 96 0.57 -5.97 -10.86
C ARG A 96 -0.69 -6.69 -10.43
N GLN A 97 -1.83 -6.01 -10.40
CA GLN A 97 -3.12 -6.67 -10.21
C GLN A 97 -3.37 -7.51 -11.45
N THR A 98 -3.27 -8.83 -11.28
CA THR A 98 -3.72 -9.81 -12.25
C THR A 98 -5.25 -9.75 -12.29
N TYR A 99 -5.75 -8.82 -13.10
CA TYR A 99 -7.13 -8.84 -13.55
C TYR A 99 -7.27 -9.97 -14.55
N GLU A 100 -7.94 -11.05 -14.15
CA GLU A 100 -8.38 -12.06 -15.09
C GLU A 100 -9.85 -11.81 -15.43
N PRO A 101 -10.18 -11.63 -16.72
CA PRO A 101 -9.32 -11.40 -17.90
C PRO A 101 -8.68 -10.00 -18.02
N ARG A 102 -7.66 -9.86 -18.88
CA ARG A 102 -6.88 -8.62 -19.11
C ARG A 102 -7.73 -7.40 -19.47
N SER A 103 -8.86 -7.62 -20.14
CA SER A 103 -9.91 -6.64 -20.47
C SER A 103 -10.46 -5.89 -19.25
N ARG A 104 -10.37 -6.48 -18.06
CA ARG A 104 -10.85 -5.88 -16.80
C ARG A 104 -9.86 -4.91 -16.16
N GLY A 105 -8.59 -4.97 -16.56
CA GLY A 105 -7.54 -4.10 -16.04
C GLY A 105 -7.33 -2.88 -16.93
N PRO A 106 -6.86 -1.76 -16.38
CA PRO A 106 -6.43 -0.65 -17.22
C PRO A 106 -5.14 -0.99 -17.96
N THR A 107 -4.98 -0.36 -19.12
CA THR A 107 -3.75 -0.42 -19.90
C THR A 107 -2.66 0.44 -19.25
N THR A 108 -1.41 0.24 -19.66
CA THR A 108 -0.30 1.09 -19.20
C THR A 108 -0.42 2.55 -19.63
N GLU A 109 -1.18 2.81 -20.69
CA GLU A 109 -1.43 4.16 -21.22
C GLU A 109 -2.47 4.91 -20.36
N ASP A 110 -3.39 4.18 -19.73
CA ASP A 110 -4.39 4.74 -18.82
C ASP A 110 -3.77 5.20 -17.47
N LEU A 111 -2.55 4.74 -17.16
CA LEU A 111 -1.87 5.05 -15.88
C LEU A 111 -1.11 6.38 -15.96
N SER A 112 -1.85 7.48 -15.83
CA SER A 112 -1.30 8.85 -15.91
C SER A 112 -0.64 9.36 -14.63
N SER A 113 0.35 10.24 -14.77
CA SER A 113 1.05 11.11 -13.79
C SER A 113 0.11 11.91 -12.92
N PHE A 114 -1.13 12.06 -13.36
CA PHE A 114 -2.16 12.83 -12.66
C PHE A 114 -2.94 12.00 -11.65
N LEU A 115 -2.87 10.66 -11.69
CA LEU A 115 -3.58 9.82 -10.73
C LEU A 115 -2.91 9.89 -9.35
N PRO A 116 -3.62 10.34 -8.30
CA PRO A 116 -3.09 10.36 -6.94
C PRO A 116 -3.12 8.95 -6.32
N SER A 117 -2.34 8.76 -5.25
CA SER A 117 -2.41 7.53 -4.43
C SER A 117 -3.46 7.65 -3.32
N MET A 118 -3.77 8.89 -2.92
CA MET A 118 -4.69 9.24 -1.85
C MET A 118 -5.33 10.58 -2.17
N VAL A 119 -6.58 10.78 -1.74
CA VAL A 119 -7.24 12.09 -1.78
C VAL A 119 -7.80 12.45 -0.43
N TYR A 120 -7.69 13.71 -0.07
CA TYR A 120 -8.31 14.30 1.11
C TYR A 120 -9.53 15.12 0.70
N ILE A 121 -10.59 15.03 1.50
CA ILE A 121 -11.75 15.93 1.44
C ILE A 121 -11.93 16.61 2.78
N ARG A 122 -12.46 17.84 2.72
CA ARG A 122 -12.94 18.55 3.91
C ARG A 122 -14.29 17.97 4.28
N HIS A 123 -14.29 17.08 5.27
CA HIS A 123 -15.49 16.48 5.84
C HIS A 123 -15.65 16.95 7.29
N THR A 124 -16.89 17.09 7.77
CA THR A 124 -17.16 17.36 9.19
C THR A 124 -17.97 16.21 9.72
N TRP A 125 -17.43 15.53 10.72
CA TRP A 125 -18.05 14.34 11.29
C TRP A 125 -19.14 14.72 12.29
N SER A 126 -20.33 14.14 12.15
CA SER A 126 -21.33 14.16 13.22
C SER A 126 -20.91 13.20 14.35
N GLN A 127 -21.36 13.45 15.59
CA GLN A 127 -21.07 12.55 16.72
C GLN A 127 -21.48 11.10 16.43
N GLN A 128 -22.67 10.90 15.84
CA GLN A 128 -23.13 9.59 15.43
C GLN A 128 -22.24 8.97 14.35
N GLY A 129 -21.79 9.77 13.37
CA GLY A 129 -20.87 9.32 12.33
C GLY A 129 -19.52 8.88 12.91
N GLN A 130 -19.00 9.61 13.90
CA GLN A 130 -17.77 9.23 14.60
C GLN A 130 -17.92 7.89 15.31
N LEU A 131 -18.97 7.74 16.11
CA LEU A 131 -19.26 6.50 16.84
C LEU A 131 -19.44 5.32 15.87
N ASN A 132 -20.23 5.50 14.80
CA ASN A 132 -20.47 4.45 13.81
C ASN A 132 -19.18 4.01 13.12
N TYR A 133 -18.31 4.96 12.75
CA TYR A 133 -17.04 4.65 12.11
C TYR A 133 -16.11 3.89 13.06
N LEU A 134 -15.96 4.37 14.30
CA LEU A 134 -15.13 3.74 15.34
C LEU A 134 -15.65 2.37 15.80
N GLN A 135 -16.96 2.12 15.74
CA GLN A 135 -17.53 0.79 16.05
C GLN A 135 -17.54 -0.15 14.84
N SER A 136 -17.32 0.37 13.63
CA SER A 136 -17.29 -0.45 12.42
C SER A 136 -16.04 -1.34 12.37
N PRO A 137 -16.16 -2.59 11.89
CA PRO A 137 -15.00 -3.44 11.62
C PRO A 137 -14.01 -2.74 10.68
N HIS A 138 -12.70 -2.98 10.87
CA HIS A 138 -11.66 -2.35 10.04
C HIS A 138 -11.83 -2.64 8.54
N ARG A 139 -12.37 -3.80 8.16
CA ARG A 139 -12.69 -4.12 6.76
C ARG A 139 -13.78 -3.22 6.16
N THR A 140 -14.77 -2.83 6.96
CA THR A 140 -15.82 -1.90 6.56
C THR A 140 -15.24 -0.51 6.37
N ARG A 141 -14.46 -0.01 7.35
CA ARG A 141 -13.77 1.29 7.24
C ARG A 141 -12.91 1.39 5.98
N TYR A 142 -12.20 0.30 5.67
CA TYR A 142 -11.43 0.17 4.45
C TYR A 142 -12.27 0.26 3.18
N LEU A 143 -13.44 -0.40 3.09
CA LEU A 143 -14.33 -0.24 1.93
C LEU A 143 -14.84 1.17 1.80
N THR A 144 -15.24 1.79 2.92
CA THR A 144 -15.73 3.18 2.95
C THR A 144 -14.67 4.15 2.42
N ALA A 145 -13.39 3.85 2.64
CA ALA A 145 -12.27 4.68 2.19
C ALA A 145 -11.78 4.36 0.76
N ASP A 146 -12.41 3.41 0.06
CA ASP A 146 -12.11 3.14 -1.35
C ASP A 146 -12.83 4.18 -2.24
N PHE A 147 -12.06 5.05 -2.89
CA PHE A 147 -12.62 6.10 -3.74
C PHE A 147 -13.44 5.54 -4.91
N GLN A 148 -13.09 4.36 -5.43
CA GLN A 148 -13.79 3.79 -6.58
C GLN A 148 -15.15 3.22 -6.20
N LEU A 149 -15.27 2.73 -4.95
CA LEU A 149 -16.53 2.19 -4.42
C LEU A 149 -17.43 3.27 -3.83
N ASN A 150 -16.83 4.27 -3.17
CA ASN A 150 -17.55 5.30 -2.42
C ASN A 150 -17.05 6.71 -2.78
N PRO A 151 -17.13 7.14 -4.05
CA PRO A 151 -16.70 8.49 -4.40
C PRO A 151 -17.60 9.53 -3.71
N PRO A 152 -17.05 10.66 -3.26
CA PRO A 152 -17.85 11.73 -2.68
C PRO A 152 -18.75 12.38 -3.74
N PRO A 153 -19.87 13.03 -3.36
CA PRO A 153 -20.84 13.62 -4.28
C PRO A 153 -20.21 14.59 -5.30
N ASP A 154 -20.79 14.73 -6.49
CA ASP A 154 -20.36 15.71 -7.49
C ASP A 154 -21.05 17.07 -7.26
N PRO A 155 -20.32 18.22 -7.24
CA PRO A 155 -18.87 18.38 -7.22
C PRO A 155 -18.33 18.49 -5.79
N THR A 156 -17.45 17.57 -5.39
CA THR A 156 -16.69 17.68 -4.13
C THR A 156 -15.25 18.09 -4.42
N PRO A 157 -14.74 19.19 -3.84
CA PRO A 157 -13.33 19.56 -3.95
C PRO A 157 -12.42 18.50 -3.33
N LEU A 158 -11.41 18.06 -4.09
CA LEU A 158 -10.43 17.07 -3.69
C LEU A 158 -9.03 17.67 -3.59
N TYR A 159 -8.26 17.17 -2.62
CA TYR A 159 -6.84 17.47 -2.47
C TYR A 159 -6.04 16.19 -2.73
N CYS A 160 -5.36 16.15 -3.88
CA CYS A 160 -4.64 15.01 -4.41
C CYS A 160 -3.28 14.85 -3.74
N ILE A 161 -2.98 13.64 -3.26
CA ILE A 161 -1.78 13.32 -2.52
C ILE A 161 -1.07 12.12 -3.16
N GLN A 162 0.19 12.29 -3.50
CA GLN A 162 1.09 11.21 -3.92
C GLN A 162 1.78 10.62 -2.69
N VAL A 163 1.63 9.32 -2.48
CA VAL A 163 2.30 8.60 -1.39
C VAL A 163 3.50 7.83 -1.95
N VAL A 164 4.69 8.14 -1.43
CA VAL A 164 5.98 7.56 -1.84
C VAL A 164 6.55 6.81 -0.65
N SER A 165 6.57 5.47 -0.73
CA SER A 165 6.89 4.60 0.40
C SER A 165 8.19 3.81 0.24
N GLY A 166 9.10 4.27 -0.61
CA GLY A 166 10.40 3.63 -0.79
C GLY A 166 11.11 4.03 -2.09
N PRO A 167 12.36 3.56 -2.30
CA PRO A 167 13.25 4.06 -3.36
C PRO A 167 12.83 3.65 -4.78
N ARG A 168 11.86 2.73 -4.87
CA ARG A 168 11.32 2.24 -6.14
C ARG A 168 10.01 2.91 -6.53
N TYR A 169 9.45 3.74 -5.65
CA TYR A 169 8.20 4.45 -5.93
C TYR A 169 8.54 5.73 -6.71
N PRO A 170 8.08 5.85 -7.97
CA PRO A 170 8.31 7.05 -8.74
C PRO A 170 7.55 8.24 -8.12
N ILE A 171 8.20 9.40 -8.14
CA ILE A 171 7.62 10.68 -7.73
C ILE A 171 7.38 11.49 -8.99
N TYR A 172 6.20 12.10 -9.14
CA TYR A 172 5.85 12.85 -10.34
C TYR A 172 5.55 14.32 -10.04
N SER A 173 5.95 15.19 -10.96
CA SER A 173 5.38 16.53 -11.08
C SER A 173 3.98 16.42 -11.70
N THR A 174 3.01 17.11 -11.11
CA THR A 174 1.62 17.20 -11.62
C THR A 174 1.30 18.61 -12.09
N PRO A 175 0.44 18.78 -13.10
CA PRO A 175 0.01 20.09 -13.58
C PRO A 175 -0.98 20.75 -12.61
N HIS A 176 -1.74 19.97 -11.86
CA HIS A 176 -2.60 20.45 -10.79
C HIS A 176 -1.84 20.60 -9.47
N ASN A 177 -2.37 21.43 -8.57
CA ASN A 177 -1.86 21.57 -7.21
C ASN A 177 -2.02 20.25 -6.47
N SER A 178 -0.94 19.50 -6.24
CA SER A 178 -0.95 18.26 -5.47
C SER A 178 0.04 18.32 -4.32
N TYR A 179 -0.04 17.34 -3.44
CA TYR A 179 0.87 17.16 -2.32
C TYR A 179 1.62 15.84 -2.43
N ILE A 180 2.75 15.75 -1.73
CA ILE A 180 3.57 14.55 -1.66
C ILE A 180 3.74 14.18 -0.19
N ILE A 181 3.55 12.90 0.11
CA ILE A 181 3.97 12.27 1.36
C ILE A 181 5.17 11.37 1.05
N LEU A 182 6.29 11.63 1.71
CA LEU A 182 7.42 10.74 1.78
C LEU A 182 7.29 9.90 3.05
N ARG A 183 6.92 8.63 2.89
CA ARG A 183 6.63 7.69 3.99
C ARG A 183 7.92 7.05 4.53
N SER A 184 8.73 7.86 5.21
CA SER A 184 10.02 7.53 5.84
C SER A 184 9.90 7.63 7.36
N ASN A 185 10.98 7.28 8.07
CA ASN A 185 11.16 7.65 9.46
C ASN A 185 12.29 8.68 9.57
N PRO A 186 11.99 9.99 9.66
CA PRO A 186 10.68 10.61 9.90
C PRO A 186 9.83 10.80 8.62
N LEU A 187 8.55 11.18 8.77
CA LEU A 187 7.67 11.47 7.62
C LEU A 187 7.97 12.86 7.04
N TYR A 188 7.67 13.05 5.75
CA TYR A 188 7.66 14.38 5.14
C TYR A 188 6.39 14.64 4.36
N PHE A 189 5.89 15.87 4.43
CA PHE A 189 4.69 16.32 3.72
C PHE A 189 4.86 17.75 3.21
N GLY A 190 4.45 17.98 1.97
CA GLY A 190 4.49 19.30 1.37
C GLY A 190 3.78 19.35 0.02
N ARG A 191 3.64 20.56 -0.52
CA ARG A 191 3.17 20.76 -1.89
C ARG A 191 4.18 20.15 -2.86
N ALA A 192 3.68 19.53 -3.93
CA ALA A 192 4.52 18.88 -4.92
C ALA A 192 5.54 19.85 -5.53
N GLN A 193 5.14 21.10 -5.80
CA GLN A 193 6.01 22.14 -6.35
C GLN A 193 7.15 22.54 -5.41
N ASP A 194 6.93 22.52 -4.09
CA ASP A 194 7.94 22.92 -3.12
C ASP A 194 8.93 21.79 -2.84
N ILE A 195 8.41 20.55 -2.76
CA ILE A 195 9.25 19.35 -2.68
C ILE A 195 10.06 19.16 -3.97
N GLU A 196 9.49 19.47 -5.14
CA GLU A 196 10.20 19.41 -6.42
C GLU A 196 11.45 20.29 -6.45
N LYS A 197 11.39 21.50 -5.86
CA LYS A 197 12.56 22.41 -5.80
C LYS A 197 13.72 21.81 -5.00
N VAL A 198 13.41 20.96 -4.02
CA VAL A 198 14.41 20.30 -3.17
C VAL A 198 14.93 19.01 -3.82
N ILE A 199 14.02 18.15 -4.27
CA ILE A 199 14.38 16.86 -4.87
C ILE A 199 15.05 17.03 -6.23
N GLY A 200 14.56 17.99 -7.02
CA GLY A 200 15.02 18.26 -8.38
C GLY A 200 14.65 17.18 -9.40
N ARG A 201 15.27 17.30 -10.58
CA ARG A 201 15.06 16.39 -11.71
C ARG A 201 16.18 15.32 -11.75
N PRO A 202 15.87 14.11 -12.22
CA PRO A 202 16.89 13.06 -12.31
C PRO A 202 17.96 13.43 -13.34
N LYS A 203 19.24 13.21 -13.01
CA LYS A 203 20.39 13.50 -13.91
C LYS A 203 20.29 12.75 -15.25
N ARG A 204 19.67 11.58 -15.26
CA ARG A 204 19.39 10.78 -16.46
C ARG A 204 17.89 10.54 -16.54
N LEU A 205 17.30 10.79 -17.71
CA LEU A 205 15.88 10.54 -17.93
C LEU A 205 15.56 9.05 -17.68
N PRO A 206 14.63 8.74 -16.78
CA PRO A 206 14.21 7.37 -16.53
C PRO A 206 13.60 6.74 -17.78
N LYS A 207 13.61 5.41 -17.86
CA LYS A 207 12.85 4.69 -18.89
C LYS A 207 11.37 4.58 -18.48
N GLY A 208 10.51 4.44 -19.49
CA GLY A 208 9.09 4.15 -19.33
C GLY A 208 8.17 5.36 -19.49
N PRO A 209 6.86 5.17 -19.27
CA PRO A 209 5.87 6.21 -19.44
C PRO A 209 6.16 7.39 -18.51
N GLU A 210 5.94 8.59 -19.05
CA GLU A 210 6.03 9.87 -18.34
C GLU A 210 7.38 10.13 -17.67
N ALA A 211 8.46 9.67 -18.32
CA ALA A 211 9.83 9.89 -17.85
C ALA A 211 10.15 11.36 -17.59
N LYS A 212 9.58 12.28 -18.39
CA LYS A 212 9.79 13.74 -18.27
C LYS A 212 9.15 14.30 -17.01
N GLN A 213 8.06 13.71 -16.54
CA GLN A 213 7.33 14.15 -15.36
C GLN A 213 7.94 13.60 -14.06
N ARG A 214 8.86 12.63 -14.14
CA ARG A 214 9.47 12.05 -12.94
C ARG A 214 10.45 13.02 -12.27
N LEU A 215 10.37 13.11 -10.96
CA LEU A 215 11.35 13.77 -10.11
C LEU A 215 12.50 12.80 -9.78
N ALA A 216 13.61 13.34 -9.27
CA ALA A 216 14.69 12.50 -8.77
C ALA A 216 14.22 11.64 -7.59
N GLN A 217 14.94 10.55 -7.32
CA GLN A 217 14.74 9.82 -6.08
C GLN A 217 15.48 10.53 -4.95
N VAL A 218 14.87 10.59 -3.77
CA VAL A 218 15.56 11.08 -2.57
C VAL A 218 16.43 9.96 -2.03
N GLN A 219 17.74 10.16 -2.03
CA GLN A 219 18.69 9.17 -1.52
C GLN A 219 18.74 9.21 0.01
N GLY A 220 19.06 8.08 0.64
CA GLY A 220 19.25 7.98 2.10
C GLY A 220 17.98 7.89 2.95
N ILE A 221 16.91 8.60 2.59
CA ILE A 221 15.72 8.76 3.47
C ILE A 221 14.95 7.48 3.82
N TRP A 222 15.19 6.38 3.11
CA TRP A 222 14.56 5.09 3.37
C TRP A 222 15.45 4.10 4.11
N GLN A 223 16.75 4.40 4.24
CA GLN A 223 17.76 3.49 4.81
C GLN A 223 18.27 3.99 6.16
N GLU A 224 18.37 5.30 6.30
CA GLU A 224 18.92 5.95 7.50
C GLU A 224 17.80 6.63 8.28
N HIS A 225 17.92 6.64 9.61
CA HIS A 225 17.07 7.45 10.49
C HIS A 225 17.47 8.93 10.49
N GLU A 226 18.36 9.32 9.58
CA GLU A 226 18.90 10.66 9.50
C GLU A 226 17.94 11.59 8.78
N THR A 227 17.73 12.76 9.38
CA THR A 227 16.93 13.82 8.77
C THR A 227 17.67 14.40 7.58
N HIS A 228 17.09 14.30 6.39
CA HIS A 228 17.63 14.98 5.22
C HIS A 228 17.52 16.50 5.40
N THR A 229 18.65 17.19 5.46
CA THR A 229 18.73 18.63 5.83
C THR A 229 17.82 19.52 4.99
N GLN A 230 17.74 19.27 3.68
CA GLN A 230 16.89 20.06 2.78
C GLN A 230 15.39 19.76 2.92
N LEU A 231 15.01 18.63 3.53
CA LEU A 231 13.61 18.25 3.74
C LEU A 231 13.09 18.61 5.13
N VAL A 232 13.93 19.15 6.01
CA VAL A 232 13.55 19.63 7.35
C VAL A 232 12.31 20.54 7.35
N PRO A 233 12.11 21.47 6.38
CA PRO A 233 10.90 22.29 6.33
C PRO A 233 9.59 21.51 6.13
N PHE A 234 9.66 20.27 5.64
CA PHE A 234 8.52 19.40 5.35
C PHE A 234 8.32 18.30 6.41
N LEU A 235 9.12 18.33 7.48
CA LEU A 235 9.20 17.27 8.48
C LEU A 235 7.88 17.09 9.25
N CYS A 236 7.45 15.83 9.39
CA CYS A 236 6.35 15.41 10.25
C CYS A 236 6.87 14.29 11.17
N LEU A 237 6.89 14.55 12.49
CA LEU A 237 7.49 13.63 13.47
C LEU A 237 6.64 12.39 13.74
N ASP A 238 5.34 12.49 13.51
CA ASP A 238 4.36 11.42 13.72
C ASP A 238 3.15 11.58 12.79
N LEU A 239 2.24 10.60 12.84
CA LEU A 239 1.02 10.61 12.05
C LEU A 239 0.06 11.75 12.39
N LYS A 240 0.01 12.18 13.66
CA LYS A 240 -0.87 13.26 14.11
C LYS A 240 -0.41 14.60 13.53
N THR A 241 0.88 14.82 13.49
CA THR A 241 1.54 15.98 12.88
C THR A 241 1.33 15.97 11.37
N LEU A 242 1.48 14.80 10.72
CA LEU A 242 1.14 14.64 9.30
C LEU A 242 -0.31 15.03 9.01
N TYR A 243 -1.26 14.49 9.77
CA TYR A 243 -2.68 14.83 9.65
C TYR A 243 -2.93 16.33 9.79
N LYS A 244 -2.40 16.96 10.85
CA LYS A 244 -2.55 18.41 11.09
C LYS A 244 -1.96 19.24 9.96
N SER A 245 -0.81 18.84 9.41
CA SER A 245 -0.18 19.49 8.27
C SER A 245 -1.05 19.38 7.01
N ILE A 246 -1.66 18.22 6.74
CA ILE A 246 -2.57 18.03 5.60
C ILE A 246 -3.80 18.93 5.76
N VAL A 247 -4.49 18.87 6.90
CA VAL A 247 -5.68 19.68 7.17
C VAL A 247 -5.35 21.16 7.04
N THR A 248 -4.26 21.62 7.65
CA THR A 248 -3.84 23.03 7.58
C THR A 248 -3.53 23.46 6.16
N ALA A 249 -2.85 22.62 5.37
CA ALA A 249 -2.51 22.93 3.98
C ALA A 249 -3.73 22.96 3.04
N CYS A 250 -4.80 22.27 3.40
CA CYS A 250 -6.04 22.14 2.62
C CYS A 250 -7.20 23.00 3.18
N ARG A 251 -7.03 23.66 4.33
CA ARG A 251 -8.04 24.51 4.98
C ARG A 251 -8.30 25.87 4.30
N PRO A 252 -7.31 26.59 3.73
CA PRO A 252 -7.52 27.95 3.26
C PRO A 252 -8.60 28.00 2.17
N PHE A 253 -9.58 28.89 2.31
CA PHE A 253 -10.60 29.13 1.27
C PHE A 253 -9.98 29.54 -0.08
N ASN A 254 -8.75 30.07 -0.05
CA ASN A 254 -8.00 30.48 -1.24
C ASN A 254 -7.08 29.36 -1.77
N SER A 255 -6.95 28.21 -1.11
CA SER A 255 -6.22 27.09 -1.72
C SER A 255 -7.10 26.50 -2.81
N SER A 256 -6.69 26.66 -4.07
CA SER A 256 -7.34 25.97 -5.18
C SER A 256 -7.21 24.47 -4.94
N CYS A 257 -8.35 23.77 -4.84
CA CYS A 257 -8.36 22.31 -4.78
C CYS A 257 -7.60 21.72 -5.97
N SER A 258 -7.14 20.48 -5.84
CA SER A 258 -6.42 19.79 -6.91
C SER A 258 -7.32 19.54 -8.11
N MET A 259 -8.54 19.08 -7.84
CA MET A 259 -9.59 18.76 -8.81
C MET A 259 -10.90 18.49 -8.03
N THR A 260 -11.98 18.26 -8.75
CA THR A 260 -13.27 17.81 -8.23
C THR A 260 -13.41 16.29 -8.27
N SER A 261 -14.36 15.75 -7.51
CA SER A 261 -14.72 14.32 -7.53
C SER A 261 -15.08 13.83 -8.94
N LYS A 262 -15.81 14.63 -9.71
CA LYS A 262 -16.15 14.34 -11.12
C LYS A 262 -14.93 14.25 -12.02
N GLU A 263 -14.02 15.23 -11.92
CA GLU A 263 -12.79 15.24 -12.71
C GLU A 263 -11.94 14.00 -12.41
N LEU A 264 -11.79 13.63 -11.13
CA LEU A 264 -11.06 12.42 -10.76
C LEU A 264 -11.75 11.16 -11.29
N LEU A 265 -13.07 11.04 -11.13
CA LEU A 265 -13.85 9.91 -11.65
C LEU A 265 -13.72 9.74 -13.18
N ASN A 266 -13.55 10.84 -13.91
CA ASN A 266 -13.42 10.82 -15.37
C ASN A 266 -12.03 10.35 -15.83
N ILE A 267 -10.98 10.61 -15.04
CA ILE A 267 -9.61 10.17 -15.37
C ILE A 267 -9.25 8.81 -14.77
N LEU A 268 -10.08 8.29 -13.85
CA LEU A 268 -9.86 6.98 -13.27
C LEU A 268 -9.85 5.91 -14.36
N PRO A 269 -8.84 5.02 -14.38
CA PRO A 269 -8.79 3.97 -15.37
C PRO A 269 -10.02 3.07 -15.28
N ARG A 270 -10.68 2.81 -16.41
CA ARG A 270 -11.86 1.95 -16.51
C ARG A 270 -11.57 0.78 -17.45
N PRO A 271 -12.22 -0.38 -17.26
CA PRO A 271 -12.23 -1.43 -18.27
C PRO A 271 -12.68 -0.86 -19.62
N SER A 272 -12.02 -1.27 -20.71
CA SER A 272 -12.28 -0.77 -22.05
C SER A 272 -13.66 -1.17 -22.59
N SER A 273 -14.24 -2.24 -22.06
CA SER A 273 -15.60 -2.68 -22.36
C SER A 273 -16.19 -3.43 -21.15
N PRO A 274 -17.50 -3.31 -20.89
CA PRO A 274 -18.17 -4.23 -19.98
C PRO A 274 -18.09 -5.62 -20.60
N GLU A 275 -17.54 -6.59 -19.87
CA GLU A 275 -17.62 -7.97 -20.34
C GLU A 275 -19.07 -8.43 -20.34
N VAL A 276 -19.42 -9.33 -21.27
CA VAL A 276 -20.66 -10.09 -21.18
C VAL A 276 -20.63 -10.78 -19.81
N GLY A 277 -21.56 -10.36 -18.93
CA GLY A 277 -21.62 -10.87 -17.57
C GLY A 277 -21.72 -12.39 -17.58
N LEU A 278 -21.07 -13.03 -16.60
CA LEU A 278 -21.32 -14.43 -16.32
C LEU A 278 -22.70 -14.54 -15.69
N GLU A 279 -23.53 -15.46 -16.20
CA GLU A 279 -24.83 -15.74 -15.60
C GLU A 279 -24.65 -16.14 -14.13
N ILE A 280 -25.34 -15.43 -13.24
CA ILE A 280 -25.35 -15.75 -11.81
C ILE A 280 -25.96 -17.15 -11.63
N GLY A 281 -25.27 -18.03 -10.91
CA GLY A 281 -25.75 -19.38 -10.62
C GLY A 281 -25.13 -20.50 -11.45
N GLN A 282 -24.24 -20.21 -12.40
CA GLN A 282 -23.45 -21.25 -13.05
C GLN A 282 -22.24 -21.62 -12.18
N HIS A 283 -22.19 -22.88 -11.74
CA HIS A 283 -21.05 -23.43 -10.99
C HIS A 283 -19.80 -23.43 -11.88
N TYR A 284 -18.84 -22.56 -11.55
CA TYR A 284 -17.50 -22.63 -12.13
C TYR A 284 -16.84 -23.95 -11.70
N LEU A 285 -16.55 -24.81 -12.66
CA LEU A 285 -15.44 -25.73 -12.50
C LEU A 285 -14.16 -24.88 -12.43
N PRO A 286 -13.33 -24.99 -11.37
CA PRO A 286 -12.13 -24.18 -11.25
C PRO A 286 -11.23 -24.45 -12.46
N VAL A 287 -11.09 -23.44 -13.33
CA VAL A 287 -10.10 -23.46 -14.40
C VAL A 287 -8.74 -23.51 -13.71
N ARG A 288 -8.05 -24.64 -13.83
CA ARG A 288 -6.66 -24.77 -13.35
C ARG A 288 -5.84 -23.66 -14.03
N SER A 289 -5.49 -22.63 -13.25
CA SER A 289 -4.58 -21.59 -13.70
C SER A 289 -3.29 -22.24 -14.21
N ARG A 290 -3.00 -22.06 -15.51
CA ARG A 290 -1.74 -22.50 -16.12
C ARG A 290 -0.54 -21.65 -15.66
N PHE A 291 -0.80 -20.54 -14.97
CA PHE A 291 0.20 -19.69 -14.32
C PHE A 291 0.23 -19.97 -12.81
N GLY A 292 0.29 -21.24 -12.44
CA GLY A 292 0.73 -21.64 -11.11
C GLY A 292 2.19 -21.21 -10.94
N GLY A 293 2.41 -20.13 -10.19
CA GLY A 293 3.72 -19.78 -9.68
C GLY A 293 4.38 -21.01 -9.07
N ARG A 294 5.66 -21.24 -9.39
CA ARG A 294 6.50 -22.27 -8.77
C ARG A 294 6.43 -22.12 -7.25
N MET A 295 5.53 -22.87 -6.61
CA MET A 295 5.69 -23.19 -5.21
C MET A 295 6.88 -24.15 -5.13
N ASN A 296 7.94 -23.70 -4.47
CA ASN A 296 9.02 -24.55 -4.01
C ASN A 296 8.43 -25.60 -3.06
N ARG A 297 8.00 -26.74 -3.61
CA ARG A 297 7.79 -27.97 -2.83
C ARG A 297 9.18 -28.49 -2.45
N LYS A 298 9.70 -28.04 -1.31
CA LYS A 298 10.68 -28.85 -0.59
C LYS A 298 9.96 -30.11 -0.13
N SER A 299 10.48 -31.23 -0.60
CA SER A 299 10.15 -32.60 -0.22
C SER A 299 10.15 -32.75 1.31
N HIS A 300 8.99 -33.03 1.89
CA HIS A 300 8.92 -33.84 3.09
C HIS A 300 9.14 -35.29 2.65
N ALA A 301 10.32 -35.83 2.94
CA ALA A 301 10.54 -37.26 2.95
C ALA A 301 9.90 -37.78 4.24
N GLU A 302 8.80 -38.52 4.10
CA GLU A 302 8.24 -39.34 5.17
C GLU A 302 9.18 -40.52 5.40
N THR A 303 9.64 -40.63 6.64
CA THR A 303 10.32 -41.79 7.20
C THR A 303 9.33 -42.96 7.22
N HIS A 304 9.61 -43.99 6.43
CA HIS A 304 8.92 -45.27 6.52
C HIS A 304 9.28 -45.96 7.84
N GLU A 305 8.30 -46.14 8.72
CA GLU A 305 8.33 -47.15 9.77
C GLU A 305 8.23 -48.54 9.13
N THR A 306 9.26 -49.35 9.32
CA THR A 306 9.26 -50.79 9.08
C THR A 306 8.83 -51.51 10.35
N ASN A 307 7.64 -52.15 10.32
CA ASN A 307 7.24 -53.16 11.30
C ASN A 307 8.00 -54.49 11.08
N PRO A 308 8.38 -55.23 12.14
CA PRO A 308 8.93 -56.56 12.00
C PRO A 308 7.80 -57.59 11.87
N THR A 309 7.84 -58.40 10.81
CA THR A 309 7.04 -59.63 10.72
C THR A 309 7.87 -60.78 11.28
N GLY A 310 7.36 -61.40 12.35
CA GLY A 310 7.90 -62.62 12.91
C GLY A 310 7.66 -63.80 11.98
N SER A 311 8.71 -64.58 11.72
CA SER A 311 8.62 -65.90 11.10
C SER A 311 8.73 -66.96 12.19
N SER A 312 7.65 -67.70 12.38
CA SER A 312 7.61 -69.01 13.03
C SER A 312 7.88 -70.08 11.98
N SER A 313 8.85 -70.96 12.20
CA SER A 313 8.71 -72.40 11.93
C SER A 313 9.95 -73.19 12.39
N ALA A 314 9.63 -74.33 13.03
CA ALA A 314 10.36 -75.60 13.15
C ALA A 314 11.74 -75.59 13.83
#